data_AF-R7INY5-F1
#
_entry.id   AF-R7INY5-F1
#
_cell.length_a   1.000
_cell.length_b   1.000
_cell.length_c   1.000
_cell.angle_alpha   90.00
_cell.angle_beta   90.00
_cell.angle_gamma   90.00
#
_symmetry.space_group_name_H-M   'P 1'
#
loop_
_entity.id
_entity.type
_entity.pdbx_description
1 polymer ?
#
loop_
_entity_poly.entity_id
_entity_poly.type
_entity_poly.pdbx_seq_one_letter_code
_entity_poly.pdbx_strand_id
1 'polypeptide(L)'
;MELIERNEQVIDMMDICIQNLWESTGAGNKELISCIKKLNLVLKEFTDRVPEFQKLGVDVPEDIILTQMKNLMTGFEKRDTVLLADTMEYEIKNTLLFYNDILKELAKEQAEE
;
A
#
# COMPACT_ATOMS: atom_id res chain seq x y z
N MET A 1 -15.37 4.64 7.02
CA MET A 1 -15.72 3.68 5.94
C MET A 1 -15.03 4.05 4.63
N GLU A 2 -15.14 5.31 4.14
CA GLU A 2 -14.55 5.75 2.86
C GLU A 2 -13.04 5.46 2.67
N LEU A 3 -12.22 5.58 3.72
CA LEU A 3 -10.77 5.29 3.64
C LEU A 3 -10.46 3.82 3.40
N ILE A 4 -11.21 2.91 4.04
CA ILE A 4 -11.03 1.46 3.89
C ILE A 4 -11.40 1.05 2.47
N GLU A 5 -12.55 1.53 1.97
CA GLU A 5 -13.01 1.27 0.60
C GLU A 5 -12.00 1.77 -0.43
N ARG A 6 -11.43 2.96 -0.22
CA ARG A 6 -10.37 3.49 -1.10
C ARG A 6 -9.10 2.62 -1.05
N ASN A 7 -8.69 2.14 0.12
CA ASN A 7 -7.53 1.26 0.25
C ASN A 7 -7.78 -0.09 -0.43
N GLU A 8 -8.99 -0.66 -0.31
CA GLU A 8 -9.41 -1.88 -1.02
C GLU A 8 -9.36 -1.69 -2.54
N GLN A 9 -9.86 -0.57 -3.07
CA GLN A 9 -9.72 -0.24 -4.49
C GLN A 9 -8.26 -0.15 -4.95
N VAL A 10 -7.36 0.33 -4.09
CA VAL A 10 -5.92 0.37 -4.38
C VAL A 10 -5.34 -1.04 -4.40
N ILE A 11 -5.74 -1.92 -3.48
CA ILE A 11 -5.34 -3.34 -3.46
C ILE A 11 -5.79 -4.03 -4.76
N ASP A 12 -7.04 -3.85 -5.19
CA ASP A 12 -7.54 -4.44 -6.43
C ASP A 12 -6.73 -3.96 -7.66
N MET A 13 -6.35 -2.67 -7.67
CA MET A 13 -5.47 -2.13 -8.72
C MET A 13 -4.06 -2.72 -8.68
N MET A 14 -3.54 -3.04 -7.50
CA MET A 14 -2.24 -3.71 -7.37
C MET A 14 -2.29 -5.10 -8.01
N ASP A 15 -3.36 -5.86 -7.76
CA ASP A 15 -3.51 -7.21 -8.31
C ASP A 15 -3.48 -7.21 -9.84
N ILE A 16 -4.15 -6.23 -10.46
CA ILE A 16 -4.10 -6.01 -11.93
C ILE A 16 -2.67 -5.67 -12.38
N CYS A 17 -1.98 -4.78 -11.66
CA CYS A 17 -0.61 -4.38 -12.03
C CYS A 17 0.40 -5.52 -11.89
N ILE A 18 0.29 -6.32 -10.84
CA ILE A 18 1.11 -7.50 -10.59
C ILE A 18 0.90 -8.49 -11.74
N GLN A 19 -0.35 -8.81 -12.09
CA GLN A 19 -0.66 -9.69 -13.21
C GLN A 19 -0.04 -9.19 -14.52
N ASN A 20 -0.18 -7.89 -14.83
CA ASN A 20 0.39 -7.29 -16.03
C ASN A 20 1.93 -7.37 -16.06
N LEU A 21 2.60 -7.21 -14.90
CA LEU A 21 4.05 -7.34 -14.79
C LEU A 21 4.50 -8.78 -15.06
N TRP A 22 3.80 -9.77 -14.53
CA TRP A 22 4.09 -11.19 -14.78
C TRP A 22 3.85 -11.59 -16.24
N GLU A 23 2.77 -11.10 -16.85
CA GLU A 23 2.42 -11.42 -18.24
C GLU A 23 3.28 -10.68 -19.28
N SER A 24 4.20 -9.78 -18.86
CA SER A 24 5.09 -9.00 -19.74
C SER A 24 4.35 -8.21 -20.82
N THR A 25 3.12 -7.77 -20.55
CA THR A 25 2.34 -7.01 -21.53
C THR A 25 2.80 -5.56 -21.56
N GLY A 26 3.37 -5.12 -22.70
CA GLY A 26 3.88 -3.74 -22.87
C GLY A 26 2.83 -2.62 -22.72
N ALA A 27 1.55 -2.97 -22.51
CA ALA A 27 0.46 -2.05 -22.18
C ALA A 27 0.53 -1.52 -20.73
N GLY A 28 1.25 -2.21 -19.82
CA GLY A 28 1.17 -2.02 -18.37
C GLY A 28 1.80 -0.74 -17.78
N ASN A 29 2.52 0.08 -18.55
CA ASN A 29 3.31 1.18 -17.97
C ASN A 29 2.45 2.34 -17.40
N LYS A 30 1.32 2.70 -18.03
CA LYS A 30 0.45 3.79 -17.53
C LYS A 30 -0.34 3.37 -16.29
N GLU A 31 -0.84 2.14 -16.30
CA GLU A 31 -1.58 1.55 -15.18
C GLU A 31 -0.67 1.35 -13.98
N LEU A 32 0.54 0.82 -14.20
CA LEU A 32 1.59 0.72 -13.19
C LEU A 32 1.92 2.09 -12.58
N ILE A 33 2.17 3.12 -13.40
CA ILE A 33 2.45 4.48 -12.89
C ILE A 33 1.28 5.00 -12.04
N SER A 34 0.03 4.76 -12.48
CA SER A 34 -1.16 5.14 -11.74
C SER A 34 -1.25 4.41 -10.40
N CYS A 35 -1.02 3.10 -10.39
CA CYS A 35 -0.99 2.27 -9.18
C CYS A 35 0.09 2.75 -8.20
N ILE A 36 1.34 2.91 -8.66
CA ILE A 36 2.45 3.39 -7.83
C ILE A 36 2.14 4.78 -7.22
N LYS A 37 1.52 5.68 -7.98
CA LYS A 37 1.10 7.00 -7.44
C LYS A 37 0.06 6.86 -6.33
N LYS A 38 -0.94 5.99 -6.52
CA LYS A 38 -1.96 5.75 -5.49
C LYS A 38 -1.37 5.07 -4.26
N LEU A 39 -0.49 4.09 -4.44
CA LEU A 39 0.27 3.45 -3.37
C LEU A 39 1.05 4.47 -2.55
N ASN A 40 1.82 5.33 -3.19
CA ASN A 40 2.58 6.37 -2.50
C ASN A 40 1.67 7.31 -1.70
N LEU A 41 0.48 7.65 -2.21
CA LEU A 41 -0.47 8.48 -1.47
C LEU A 41 -1.00 7.77 -0.22
N VAL A 42 -1.38 6.49 -0.35
CA VAL A 42 -1.90 5.72 0.80
C VAL A 42 -0.80 5.46 1.83
N LEU A 43 0.40 5.08 1.41
CA LEU A 43 1.54 4.86 2.31
C LEU A 43 1.94 6.16 3.02
N LYS A 44 1.94 7.29 2.30
CA LYS A 44 2.19 8.60 2.90
C LYS A 44 1.13 8.95 3.94
N GLU A 45 -0.15 8.78 3.62
CA GLU A 45 -1.24 9.03 4.56
C GLU A 45 -1.12 8.12 5.79
N PHE A 46 -0.75 6.86 5.60
CA PHE A 46 -0.53 5.94 6.71
C PHE A 46 0.62 6.43 7.60
N THR A 47 1.77 6.81 7.02
CA THR A 47 2.90 7.34 7.77
C THR A 47 2.59 8.66 8.47
N ASP A 48 1.83 9.56 7.83
CA ASP A 48 1.45 10.86 8.41
C ASP A 48 0.56 10.69 9.66
N ARG A 49 -0.16 9.56 9.76
CA ARG A 49 -1.04 9.22 10.88
C ARG A 49 -0.40 8.33 11.94
N VAL A 50 0.86 7.95 11.80
CA VAL A 50 1.55 7.14 12.82
C VAL A 50 1.47 7.73 14.23
N PRO A 51 1.64 9.05 14.45
CA PRO A 51 1.50 9.63 15.78
C PRO A 51 0.09 9.50 16.38
N GLU A 52 -0.95 9.36 15.55
CA GLU A 52 -2.32 9.07 15.99
C GLU A 52 -2.40 7.62 16.50
N PHE A 53 -1.89 6.66 15.73
CA PHE A 53 -1.94 5.23 16.06
C PHE A 53 -1.08 4.88 17.27
N GLN A 54 0.09 5.50 17.41
CA GLN A 54 0.95 5.31 18.58
C GLN A 54 0.28 5.75 19.89
N LYS A 55 -0.55 6.81 19.88
CA LYS A 55 -1.33 7.23 21.06
C LYS A 55 -2.37 6.20 21.48
N LEU A 56 -2.81 5.36 20.54
CA LEU A 56 -3.75 4.27 20.74
C LEU A 56 -3.04 2.95 21.08
N GLY A 57 -1.72 2.97 21.25
CA GLY A 57 -0.92 1.79 21.59
C GLY A 57 -0.64 0.86 20.41
N VAL A 58 -0.90 1.31 19.17
CA VAL A 58 -0.58 0.55 17.96
C VAL A 58 0.88 0.80 17.57
N ASP A 59 1.66 -0.27 17.47
CA ASP A 59 3.03 -0.22 16.96
C ASP A 59 3.03 -0.31 15.43
N VAL A 60 3.37 0.80 14.78
CA VAL A 60 3.43 0.87 13.31
C VAL A 60 4.88 0.69 12.85
N PRO A 61 5.17 -0.28 11.96
CA PRO A 61 6.55 -0.55 11.55
C PRO A 61 7.03 0.44 10.47
N GLU A 62 7.25 1.70 10.86
CA GLU A 62 7.64 2.80 9.96
C GLU A 62 8.87 2.48 9.09
N ASP A 63 9.90 1.86 9.67
CA ASP A 63 11.13 1.48 8.95
C ASP A 63 10.86 0.48 7.82
N ILE A 64 9.90 -0.43 8.04
CA ILE A 64 9.48 -1.40 7.03
C ILE A 64 8.75 -0.66 5.90
N ILE A 65 7.82 0.24 6.23
CA ILE A 65 7.08 1.03 5.24
C ILE A 65 8.04 1.87 4.39
N LEU A 66 9.03 2.52 5.01
CA LEU A 66 10.06 3.29 4.29
C LEU A 66 10.91 2.40 3.38
N THR A 67 11.22 1.18 3.80
CA THR A 67 11.96 0.21 2.97
C THR A 67 11.13 -0.23 1.77
N GLN A 68 9.85 -0.52 1.96
CA GLN A 68 8.91 -0.86 0.89
C GLN A 68 8.81 0.25 -0.16
N MET A 69 8.71 1.51 0.28
CA MET A 69 8.70 2.67 -0.62
C MET A 69 10.00 2.80 -1.44
N LYS A 70 11.16 2.51 -0.82
CA LYS A 70 12.45 2.48 -1.52
C LYS A 70 12.54 1.34 -2.53
N ASN A 71 12.01 0.16 -2.20
CA ASN A 71 11.97 -0.99 -3.10
C ASN A 71 11.10 -0.70 -4.32
N LEU A 72 9.92 -0.10 -4.12
CA LEU A 72 9.02 0.37 -5.18
C LEU A 72 9.73 1.34 -6.14
N MET A 73 10.38 2.37 -5.59
CA MET A 73 11.10 3.37 -6.37
C MET A 73 12.27 2.73 -7.14
N THR A 74 13.05 1.87 -6.48
CA THR A 74 14.19 1.17 -7.09
C THR A 74 13.75 0.26 -8.23
N GLY A 75 12.68 -0.52 -8.03
CA GLY A 75 12.13 -1.41 -9.05
C GLY A 75 11.64 -0.62 -10.27
N PHE A 76 10.98 0.52 -10.03
CA PHE A 76 10.53 1.40 -11.11
C PHE A 76 11.70 2.01 -11.89
N GLU A 77 12.69 2.58 -11.21
CA GLU A 77 13.86 3.21 -11.83
C GLU A 77 14.69 2.23 -12.67
N LYS A 78 14.87 1.01 -12.15
CA LYS A 78 15.63 -0.05 -12.82
C LYS A 78 14.83 -0.82 -13.86
N ARG A 79 13.52 -0.55 -13.98
CA ARG A 79 12.58 -1.36 -14.77
C ARG A 79 12.62 -2.85 -14.38
N ASP A 80 12.86 -3.11 -13.10
CA ASP A 80 12.90 -4.45 -12.54
C ASP A 80 11.47 -4.86 -12.19
N THR A 81 10.84 -5.55 -13.14
CA THR A 81 9.43 -5.96 -13.02
C THR A 81 9.22 -7.00 -11.94
N VAL A 82 10.23 -7.83 -11.64
CA VAL A 82 10.18 -8.84 -10.57
C VAL A 82 10.21 -8.15 -9.22
N LEU A 83 11.17 -7.22 -9.01
CA LEU A 83 11.22 -6.44 -7.76
C LEU A 83 9.93 -5.65 -7.54
N LEU A 84 9.36 -5.06 -8.59
CA LEU A 84 8.08 -4.35 -8.50
C LEU A 84 6.92 -5.28 -8.09
N ALA A 85 6.80 -6.44 -8.74
CA ALA A 85 5.75 -7.40 -8.45
C ALA A 85 5.87 -7.92 -7.01
N ASP A 86 7.06 -8.36 -6.60
CA ASP A 86 7.32 -8.89 -5.26
C ASP A 86 7.05 -7.83 -4.17
N THR A 87 7.52 -6.60 -4.39
CA THR A 87 7.30 -5.49 -3.45
C THR A 87 5.81 -5.19 -3.29
N MET A 88 5.06 -5.17 -4.39
CA MET A 88 3.61 -4.91 -4.33
C MET A 88 2.86 -6.09 -3.69
N GLU A 89 3.14 -7.33 -4.09
CA GLU A 89 2.39 -8.53 -3.69
C GLU A 89 2.66 -8.92 -2.23
N TYR A 90 3.93 -9.01 -1.84
CA TYR A 90 4.31 -9.61 -0.56
C TYR A 90 4.66 -8.59 0.52
N GLU A 91 5.01 -7.36 0.16
CA GLU A 91 5.34 -6.33 1.15
C GLU A 91 4.18 -5.35 1.35
N ILE A 92 3.80 -4.61 0.30
CA ILE A 92 2.89 -3.46 0.43
C ILE A 92 1.44 -3.89 0.64
N LYS A 93 0.98 -4.98 0.01
CA LYS A 93 -0.38 -5.49 0.21
C LYS A 93 -0.63 -5.81 1.69
N ASN A 94 0.35 -6.43 2.35
CA ASN A 94 0.29 -6.74 3.79
C ASN A 94 0.24 -5.45 4.63
N THR A 95 1.03 -4.43 4.30
CA THR A 95 0.98 -3.11 4.96
C THR A 95 -0.40 -2.44 4.82
N LEU A 96 -1.01 -2.50 3.64
CA LEU A 96 -2.35 -1.94 3.40
C LEU A 96 -3.45 -2.68 4.17
N LEU A 97 -3.36 -4.01 4.25
CA LEU A 97 -4.28 -4.82 5.05
C LEU A 97 -4.15 -4.47 6.53
N PHE A 98 -2.93 -4.38 7.04
CA PHE A 98 -2.68 -3.92 8.41
C PHE A 98 -3.23 -2.51 8.67
N TYR A 99 -3.03 -1.58 7.74
CA TYR A 99 -3.63 -0.24 7.86
C TYR A 99 -5.16 -0.30 7.92
N ASN A 100 -5.80 -1.11 7.07
CA ASN A 100 -7.24 -1.30 7.10
C ASN A 100 -7.74 -1.92 8.41
N ASP A 101 -6.99 -2.85 9.00
CA ASP A 101 -7.35 -3.45 10.29
C ASP A 101 -7.34 -2.41 11.41
N ILE A 102 -6.31 -1.54 11.46
CA ILE A 102 -6.27 -0.40 12.40
C ILE A 102 -7.51 0.49 12.22
N LEU A 103 -7.84 0.86 10.98
CA LEU A 103 -9.00 1.71 10.69
C LEU A 103 -10.33 1.06 11.09
N LYS A 104 -10.45 -0.26 10.94
CA LYS A 104 -11.64 -1.01 11.33
C LYS A 104 -11.82 -1.04 12.84
N GLU A 105 -10.75 -1.29 13.59
CA GLU A 105 -10.80 -1.26 15.06
C GLU A 105 -11.15 0.13 15.57
N LEU A 106 -10.55 1.19 15.01
CA LEU A 106 -10.90 2.57 15.32
C LEU A 106 -12.38 2.90 15.08
N ALA A 107 -12.94 2.40 13.98
CA ALA A 107 -14.35 2.62 13.67
C ALA A 107 -15.30 1.87 14.62
N LYS A 108 -14.88 0.74 15.19
CA LYS A 108 -15.66 0.00 16.19
C LYS A 108 -15.68 0.74 17.52
N GLU A 109 -14.52 1.20 17.99
CA GLU A 109 -14.42 1.95 19.25
C GLU A 109 -15.31 3.21 19.23
N GLN A 110 -15.35 3.93 18.10
CA GLN A 110 -16.20 5.11 17.92
C GLN A 110 -17.71 4.81 17.81
N ALA A 111 -18.10 3.57 17.56
CA ALA A 111 -19.50 3.15 17.48
C ALA A 111 -20.04 2.62 18.81
N GLU A 112 -19.16 2.35 19.77
CA GLU A 112 -19.50 1.86 21.12
C GLU A 112 -19.55 2.98 22.18
N GLU A 113 -19.11 4.20 21.84
CA GLU A 113 -19.29 5.45 22.62
C GLU A 113 -20.57 6.22 22.24
#